data_AF-A0A7C8CLB9-F1
#
_entry.id   AF-A0A7C8CLB9-F1
#
_cell.length_a   1.000
_cell.length_b   1.000
_cell.length_c   1.000
_cell.angle_alpha   90.00
_cell.angle_beta   90.00
_cell.angle_gamma   90.00
#
_symmetry.space_group_name_H-M   'P 1'
#
loop_
_entity.id
_entity.type
_entity.pdbx_description
1 polymer ?
#
loop_
_entity_poly.entity_id
_entity_poly.type
_entity_poly.pdbx_seq_one_letter_code
_entity_poly.pdbx_strand_id
1 'polypeptide(L)'
;MTQTVALIFAGLGVLAALFFNFRARASAGEASKAWAENEKLAGDLKAVREQLGKQSGKLAGHDEEVAALRKRLDKAKRRSGAAAASGNDAVPASQLELEAELEEARQARDGARSEAEALAAEVSRLRTKLAPKPEPEPEEKPTPETTELEELRGARTQAAADLAKSQEAQEELRRA
;
A
#
# COMPACT_ATOMS: atom_id res chain seq x y z
N MET A 1 53.71 -33.67 -4.06
CA MET A 1 52.25 -33.69 -4.30
C MET A 1 51.47 -32.69 -3.44
N THR A 2 51.91 -32.40 -2.21
CA THR A 2 51.25 -31.44 -1.28
C THR A 2 51.24 -29.98 -1.76
N GLN A 3 52.29 -29.52 -2.44
CA GLN A 3 52.37 -28.15 -2.99
C GLN A 3 51.33 -27.86 -4.09
N THR A 4 51.03 -28.85 -4.93
CA THR A 4 50.08 -28.72 -6.04
C THR A 4 48.64 -28.60 -5.52
N VAL A 5 48.31 -29.34 -4.46
CA VAL A 5 46.99 -29.28 -3.81
C VAL A 5 46.77 -27.93 -3.12
N ALA A 6 47.78 -27.39 -2.44
CA ALA A 6 47.70 -26.08 -1.80
C ALA A 6 47.48 -24.94 -2.80
N LEU A 7 48.11 -25.00 -3.98
CA LEU A 7 47.92 -24.01 -5.06
C LEU A 7 46.51 -24.06 -5.67
N ILE A 8 45.90 -25.25 -5.76
CA ILE A 8 44.53 -25.43 -6.25
C ILE A 8 43.52 -24.84 -5.25
N PHE A 9 43.69 -25.09 -3.95
CA PHE A 9 42.83 -24.50 -2.92
C PHE A 9 42.98 -22.97 -2.81
N ALA A 10 44.21 -22.46 -2.96
CA ALA A 10 44.45 -21.01 -3.02
C ALA A 10 43.79 -20.37 -4.25
N GLY A 11 43.88 -21.00 -5.42
CA GLY A 11 43.22 -20.54 -6.64
C GLY A 11 41.68 -20.55 -6.54
N LEU A 12 41.11 -21.59 -5.95
CA LEU A 12 39.66 -21.68 -5.67
C LEU A 12 39.20 -20.63 -4.66
N GLY A 13 39.99 -20.35 -3.62
CA GLY A 13 39.70 -19.30 -2.63
C GLY A 13 39.68 -17.90 -3.27
N VAL A 14 40.61 -17.60 -4.16
CA VAL A 14 40.65 -16.32 -4.89
C VAL A 14 39.46 -16.19 -5.85
N LEU A 15 39.10 -17.25 -6.57
CA LEU A 15 37.93 -17.26 -7.45
C LEU A 15 36.62 -17.07 -6.68
N ALA A 16 36.46 -17.73 -5.52
CA ALA A 16 35.31 -17.56 -4.65
C ALA A 16 35.23 -16.13 -4.10
N ALA A 17 36.36 -15.56 -3.67
CA ALA A 17 36.42 -14.18 -3.19
C ALA A 17 36.05 -13.18 -4.30
N LEU A 18 36.55 -13.35 -5.53
CA LEU A 18 36.20 -12.50 -6.67
C LEU A 18 34.71 -12.61 -7.03
N PHE A 19 34.16 -13.82 -7.05
CA PHE A 19 32.74 -14.04 -7.31
C PHE A 19 31.86 -13.39 -6.24
N PHE A 20 32.20 -13.55 -4.95
CA PHE A 20 31.44 -12.95 -3.85
C PHE A 20 31.53 -11.42 -3.87
N ASN A 21 32.69 -10.85 -4.18
CA ASN A 21 32.89 -9.40 -4.30
C ASN A 21 32.10 -8.82 -5.50
N PHE A 22 32.11 -9.51 -6.63
CA PHE A 22 31.34 -9.11 -7.81
C PHE A 22 29.84 -9.16 -7.54
N ARG A 23 29.36 -10.24 -6.90
CA ARG A 23 27.95 -10.40 -6.52
C ARG A 23 27.52 -9.38 -5.47
N ALA A 24 28.35 -9.08 -4.47
CA ALA A 24 28.08 -8.06 -3.46
C ALA A 24 28.02 -6.64 -4.08
N ARG A 25 28.87 -6.36 -5.07
CA ARG A 25 28.88 -5.07 -5.77
C ARG A 25 27.69 -4.92 -6.72
N ALA A 26 27.26 -6.00 -7.36
CA ALA A 26 26.02 -6.04 -8.14
C ALA A 26 24.79 -5.80 -7.25
N SER A 27 24.68 -6.48 -6.10
CA SER A 27 23.59 -6.25 -5.16
C SER A 27 23.61 -4.86 -4.53
N ALA A 28 24.79 -4.28 -4.29
CA ALA A 28 24.92 -2.90 -3.81
C ALA A 28 24.47 -1.87 -4.86
N GLY A 29 24.72 -2.15 -6.14
CA GLY A 29 24.24 -1.31 -7.26
C GLY A 29 22.73 -1.40 -7.48
N GLU A 30 22.13 -2.56 -7.22
CA GLU A 30 20.67 -2.72 -7.24
C GLU A 30 20.02 -2.07 -6.02
N ALA A 31 20.61 -2.23 -4.84
CA ALA A 31 20.15 -1.56 -3.62
C ALA A 31 20.19 -0.04 -3.77
N SER A 32 21.29 0.54 -4.26
CA SER A 32 21.41 2.01 -4.43
C SER A 32 20.39 2.58 -5.42
N LYS A 33 20.07 1.85 -6.50
CA LYS A 33 18.99 2.20 -7.42
C LYS A 33 17.63 2.14 -6.74
N ALA A 34 17.36 1.08 -5.98
CA ALA A 34 16.10 0.95 -5.23
C ALA A 34 15.94 2.07 -4.18
N TRP A 35 17.03 2.45 -3.49
CA TRP A 35 17.02 3.60 -2.57
C TRP A 35 16.73 4.91 -3.29
N ALA A 36 17.38 5.18 -4.42
CA ALA A 36 17.15 6.39 -5.21
C ALA A 36 15.73 6.46 -5.78
N GLU A 37 15.17 5.33 -6.23
CA GLU A 37 13.77 5.25 -6.67
C GLU A 37 12.80 5.48 -5.52
N ASN A 38 13.07 4.93 -4.34
CA ASN A 38 12.25 5.12 -3.15
C ASN A 38 12.25 6.59 -2.69
N GLU A 39 13.43 7.23 -2.69
CA GLU A 39 13.56 8.66 -2.38
C GLU A 39 12.78 9.54 -3.38
N LYS A 40 12.83 9.19 -4.68
CA LYS A 40 12.04 9.86 -5.71
C LYS A 40 10.54 9.69 -5.47
N LEU A 41 10.07 8.46 -5.22
CA LEU A 41 8.66 8.18 -4.93
C LEU A 41 8.16 8.90 -3.67
N ALA A 42 9.01 9.01 -2.65
CA ALA A 42 8.71 9.79 -1.45
C ALA A 42 8.57 11.29 -1.75
N GLY A 43 9.45 11.82 -2.62
CA GLY A 43 9.37 13.18 -3.14
C GLY A 43 8.09 13.45 -3.93
N ASP A 44 7.76 12.57 -4.88
CA ASP A 44 6.55 12.66 -5.70
C ASP A 44 5.29 12.60 -4.81
N LEU A 45 5.25 11.70 -3.83
CA LEU A 45 4.14 11.62 -2.88
C LEU A 45 3.94 12.91 -2.10
N LYS A 46 5.03 13.54 -1.63
CA LYS A 46 4.97 14.82 -0.93
C LYS A 46 4.41 15.92 -1.83
N ALA A 47 4.89 16.01 -3.07
CA ALA A 47 4.43 17.00 -4.04
C ALA A 47 2.93 16.85 -4.36
N VAL A 48 2.46 15.63 -4.62
CA VAL A 48 1.03 15.36 -4.90
C VAL A 48 0.17 15.65 -3.67
N ARG A 49 0.64 15.36 -2.45
CA ARG A 49 -0.08 15.71 -1.21
C ARG A 49 -0.26 17.22 -1.05
N GLU A 50 0.77 17.99 -1.37
CA GLU A 50 0.71 19.45 -1.30
C GLU A 50 -0.25 20.02 -2.35
N GLN A 51 -0.24 19.48 -3.58
CA GLN A 51 -1.20 19.83 -4.62
C GLN A 51 -2.63 19.50 -4.19
N LEU A 52 -2.86 18.32 -3.60
CA LEU A 52 -4.17 17.92 -3.07
C LEU A 52 -4.65 18.89 -1.98
N GLY A 53 -3.75 19.31 -1.08
CA GLY A 53 -4.07 20.32 -0.06
C GLY A 53 -4.48 21.66 -0.67
N LYS A 54 -3.74 22.14 -1.68
CA LYS A 54 -4.06 23.38 -2.41
C LYS A 54 -5.40 23.27 -3.15
N GLN A 55 -5.66 22.15 -3.82
CA GLN A 55 -6.92 21.90 -4.52
C GLN A 55 -8.10 21.81 -3.56
N SER A 56 -7.93 21.20 -2.38
CA SER A 56 -8.96 21.19 -1.34
C SER A 56 -9.35 22.60 -0.89
N GLY A 57 -8.38 23.52 -0.78
CA GLY A 57 -8.66 24.91 -0.45
C GLY A 57 -9.45 25.64 -1.54
N LYS A 58 -9.10 25.42 -2.81
CA LYS A 58 -9.86 25.97 -3.96
C LYS A 58 -11.29 25.43 -4.03
N LEU A 59 -11.46 24.13 -3.77
CA LEU A 59 -12.77 23.48 -3.78
C LEU A 59 -13.71 24.12 -2.75
N ALA A 60 -13.21 24.41 -1.55
CA ALA A 60 -13.98 25.12 -0.53
C ALA A 60 -14.43 26.51 -1.01
N GLY A 61 -13.55 27.24 -1.73
CA GLY A 61 -13.92 28.52 -2.34
C GLY A 61 -15.02 28.40 -3.40
N HIS A 62 -14.96 27.39 -4.26
CA HIS A 62 -16.01 27.14 -5.25
C HIS A 62 -17.35 26.72 -4.60
N ASP A 63 -17.31 25.95 -3.50
CA ASP A 63 -18.51 25.62 -2.74
C ASP A 63 -19.17 26.86 -2.12
N GLU A 64 -18.36 27.78 -1.58
CA GLU A 64 -18.83 29.07 -1.05
C GLU A 64 -19.44 29.94 -2.16
N GLU A 65 -18.82 30.00 -3.33
CA GLU A 65 -19.30 30.75 -4.49
C GLU A 65 -20.65 30.22 -4.98
N VAL A 66 -20.78 28.90 -5.16
CA VAL A 66 -22.05 28.26 -5.53
C VAL A 66 -23.13 28.54 -4.47
N ALA A 67 -22.79 28.48 -3.18
CA ALA A 67 -23.73 28.80 -2.11
C ALA A 67 -24.17 30.27 -2.13
N ALA A 68 -23.25 31.19 -2.42
CA ALA A 68 -23.55 32.62 -2.53
C ALA A 68 -24.44 32.94 -3.75
N LEU A 69 -24.15 32.37 -4.92
CA LEU A 69 -24.95 32.53 -6.13
C LEU A 69 -26.36 31.96 -5.95
N ARG A 70 -26.49 30.78 -5.31
CA ARG A 70 -27.79 30.19 -4.95
C ARG A 70 -28.64 31.14 -4.12
N LYS A 71 -28.05 31.71 -3.06
CA LYS A 71 -28.76 32.68 -2.20
C LYS A 71 -29.19 33.94 -2.96
N ARG A 72 -28.34 34.45 -3.86
CA ARG A 72 -28.65 35.63 -4.70
C ARG A 72 -29.80 35.33 -5.65
N LEU A 73 -29.78 34.17 -6.29
CA LEU A 73 -30.81 33.69 -7.18
C LEU A 73 -32.15 33.48 -6.45
N ASP A 74 -32.16 32.85 -5.28
CA ASP A 74 -33.38 32.70 -4.47
C ASP A 74 -33.96 34.05 -4.05
N LYS A 75 -33.10 35.00 -3.66
CA LYS A 75 -33.50 36.37 -3.33
C LYS A 75 -34.05 37.10 -4.56
N ALA A 76 -33.49 36.87 -5.75
CA ALA A 76 -34.00 37.44 -6.99
C ALA A 76 -35.37 36.85 -7.32
N LYS A 77 -35.54 35.52 -7.25
CA LYS A 77 -36.80 34.81 -7.49
C LYS A 77 -37.92 35.24 -6.54
N ARG A 78 -37.61 35.45 -5.26
CA ARG A 78 -38.59 36.00 -4.29
C ARG A 78 -39.03 37.41 -4.65
N ARG A 79 -38.10 38.26 -5.11
CA ARG A 79 -38.41 39.63 -5.54
C ARG A 79 -39.24 39.66 -6.82
N SER A 80 -38.93 38.83 -7.82
CA SER A 80 -39.76 38.74 -9.03
C SER A 80 -41.11 38.10 -8.75
N GLY A 81 -41.22 37.10 -7.86
CA GLY A 81 -42.50 36.51 -7.48
C GLY A 81 -43.41 37.54 -6.80
N ALA A 82 -42.85 38.40 -5.94
CA ALA A 82 -43.58 39.52 -5.38
C ALA A 82 -44.01 40.57 -6.44
N ALA A 83 -43.20 40.78 -7.48
CA ALA A 83 -43.54 41.67 -8.60
C ALA A 83 -44.53 41.04 -9.60
N ALA A 84 -44.50 39.73 -9.81
CA ALA A 84 -45.45 38.99 -10.64
C ALA A 84 -46.86 39.03 -10.02
N ALA A 85 -46.95 38.96 -8.68
CA ALA A 85 -48.20 39.21 -7.96
C ALA A 85 -48.76 40.63 -8.18
N SER A 86 -47.95 41.58 -8.69
CA SER A 86 -48.39 42.93 -9.10
C SER A 86 -48.67 43.07 -10.61
N GLY A 87 -48.70 41.96 -11.36
CA GLY A 87 -49.11 41.92 -12.77
C GLY A 87 -47.96 41.95 -13.80
N ASN A 88 -46.71 41.73 -13.38
CA ASN A 88 -45.56 41.68 -14.28
C ASN A 88 -44.96 40.26 -14.36
N ASP A 89 -45.39 39.46 -15.34
CA ASP A 89 -45.05 38.03 -15.49
C ASP A 89 -43.71 37.74 -16.18
N ALA A 90 -42.93 38.76 -16.55
CA ALA A 90 -41.65 38.55 -17.22
C ALA A 90 -40.56 38.14 -16.22
N VAL A 91 -39.87 37.03 -16.49
CA VAL A 91 -38.62 36.68 -15.79
C VAL A 91 -37.56 37.73 -16.14
N PRO A 92 -36.98 38.44 -15.15
CA PRO A 92 -36.00 39.47 -15.43
C PRO A 92 -34.70 38.87 -15.97
N ALA A 93 -34.07 39.53 -16.94
CA ALA A 93 -32.80 39.08 -17.54
C ALA A 93 -31.71 38.79 -16.49
N SER A 94 -31.68 39.55 -15.40
CA SER A 94 -30.75 39.34 -14.28
C SER A 94 -30.94 38.02 -13.53
N GLN A 95 -32.11 37.37 -13.62
CA GLN A 95 -32.29 36.01 -13.11
C GLN A 95 -31.70 34.96 -14.03
N LEU A 96 -31.82 35.15 -15.34
CA LEU A 96 -31.24 34.24 -16.33
C LEU A 96 -29.70 34.32 -16.28
N GLU A 97 -29.14 35.51 -16.12
CA GLU A 97 -27.69 35.71 -15.90
C GLU A 97 -27.22 35.00 -14.62
N LEU A 98 -27.93 35.17 -13.49
CA LEU A 98 -27.60 34.46 -12.25
C LEU A 98 -27.75 32.93 -12.36
N GLU A 99 -28.67 32.44 -13.18
CA GLU A 99 -28.82 31.01 -13.47
C GLU A 99 -27.62 30.49 -14.28
N ALA A 100 -27.18 31.25 -15.29
CA ALA A 100 -26.01 30.90 -16.09
C ALA A 100 -24.72 30.92 -15.25
N GLU A 101 -24.47 31.98 -14.47
CA GLU A 101 -23.31 32.08 -13.57
C GLU A 101 -23.28 30.93 -12.55
N LEU A 102 -24.44 30.56 -12.02
CA LEU A 102 -24.55 29.47 -11.07
C LEU A 102 -24.27 28.10 -11.69
N GLU A 103 -24.63 27.91 -12.96
CA GLU A 103 -24.32 26.68 -13.68
C GLU A 103 -22.82 26.60 -14.04
N GLU A 104 -22.22 27.71 -14.45
CA GLU A 104 -20.77 27.82 -14.67
C GLU A 104 -19.99 27.53 -13.38
N ALA A 105 -20.38 28.14 -12.25
CA ALA A 105 -19.76 27.89 -10.95
C ALA A 105 -19.88 26.42 -10.50
N ARG A 106 -21.00 25.75 -10.81
CA ARG A 106 -21.17 24.31 -10.54
C ARG A 106 -20.22 23.47 -11.39
N GLN A 107 -20.10 23.78 -12.69
CA GLN A 107 -19.18 23.07 -13.57
C GLN A 107 -17.73 23.25 -13.12
N ALA A 108 -17.33 24.47 -12.73
CA ALA A 108 -16.01 24.75 -12.19
C ALA A 108 -15.75 23.95 -10.90
N ARG A 109 -16.71 23.92 -9.97
CA ARG A 109 -16.63 23.11 -8.74
C ARG A 109 -16.50 21.62 -9.07
N ASP A 110 -17.32 21.10 -9.96
CA ASP A 110 -17.33 19.67 -10.30
C ASP A 110 -16.05 19.24 -11.01
N GLY A 111 -15.50 20.10 -11.87
CA GLY A 111 -14.16 19.95 -12.45
C GLY A 111 -13.07 19.91 -11.37
N ALA A 112 -13.07 20.88 -10.46
CA ALA A 112 -12.12 20.92 -9.34
C ALA A 112 -12.23 19.69 -8.42
N ARG A 113 -13.45 19.17 -8.22
CA ARG A 113 -13.68 17.93 -7.47
C ARG A 113 -13.08 16.72 -8.18
N SER A 114 -13.29 16.60 -9.48
CA SER A 114 -12.70 15.54 -10.30
C SER A 114 -11.16 15.59 -10.25
N GLU A 115 -10.56 16.79 -10.31
CA GLU A 115 -9.12 16.96 -10.17
C GLU A 115 -8.62 16.51 -8.78
N ALA A 116 -9.33 16.88 -7.71
CA ALA A 116 -8.99 16.47 -6.35
C ALA A 116 -9.09 14.94 -6.17
N GLU A 117 -10.12 14.30 -6.74
CA GLU A 117 -10.28 12.85 -6.73
C GLU A 117 -9.15 12.14 -7.49
N ALA A 118 -8.74 12.67 -8.65
CA ALA A 118 -7.60 12.16 -9.40
C ALA A 118 -6.28 12.25 -8.61
N LEU A 119 -6.03 13.39 -7.95
CA LEU A 119 -4.85 13.55 -7.09
C LEU A 119 -4.89 12.60 -5.88
N ALA A 120 -6.05 12.40 -5.27
CA ALA A 120 -6.21 11.44 -4.17
C ALA A 120 -5.93 9.99 -4.61
N ALA A 121 -6.36 9.62 -5.81
CA ALA A 121 -6.03 8.32 -6.40
C ALA A 121 -4.52 8.15 -6.64
N GLU A 122 -3.84 9.19 -7.12
CA GLU A 122 -2.38 9.14 -7.32
C GLU A 122 -1.62 9.08 -5.98
N VAL A 123 -2.07 9.79 -4.94
CA VAL A 123 -1.52 9.63 -3.57
C VAL A 123 -1.66 8.16 -3.11
N SER A 124 -2.82 7.56 -3.32
CA SER A 124 -3.05 6.15 -2.96
C SER A 124 -2.09 5.22 -3.72
N ARG A 125 -1.96 5.42 -5.04
CA ARG A 125 -1.06 4.65 -5.91
C ARG A 125 0.41 4.80 -5.51
N LEU A 126 0.86 6.01 -5.21
CA LEU A 126 2.23 6.27 -4.76
C LEU A 126 2.49 5.65 -3.39
N ARG A 127 1.52 5.70 -2.46
CA ARG A 127 1.60 4.99 -1.18
C ARG A 127 1.73 3.48 -1.37
N THR A 128 0.96 2.88 -2.27
CA THR A 128 1.07 1.43 -2.53
C THR A 128 2.40 1.03 -3.15
N LYS A 129 3.03 1.93 -3.94
CA LYS A 129 4.38 1.70 -4.50
C LYS A 129 5.48 1.87 -3.46
N LEU A 130 5.29 2.77 -2.50
CA LEU A 130 6.23 3.04 -1.41
C LEU A 130 6.12 2.03 -0.28
N ALA A 131 4.94 1.42 -0.10
CA ALA A 131 4.74 0.37 0.88
C ALA A 131 5.71 -0.78 0.59
N PRO A 132 6.44 -1.28 1.61
CA PRO A 132 7.26 -2.46 1.42
C PRO A 132 6.37 -3.58 0.90
N LYS A 133 6.82 -4.26 -0.16
CA LYS A 133 6.25 -5.55 -0.57
C LYS A 133 6.11 -6.37 0.73
N PRO A 134 4.94 -6.97 1.04
CA PRO A 134 4.87 -7.87 2.18
C PRO A 134 6.05 -8.82 2.06
N GLU A 135 6.91 -8.87 3.08
CA GLU A 135 7.94 -9.88 3.14
C GLU A 135 7.26 -11.21 2.83
N PRO A 136 7.81 -12.06 1.94
CA PRO A 136 7.36 -13.44 1.92
C PRO A 136 7.41 -13.89 3.37
N GLU A 137 6.27 -14.35 3.92
CA GLU A 137 6.25 -14.96 5.25
C GLU A 137 7.49 -15.85 5.34
N PRO A 138 8.33 -15.71 6.38
CA PRO A 138 9.54 -16.51 6.47
C PRO A 138 9.09 -17.96 6.33
N GLU A 139 9.46 -18.61 5.21
CA GLU A 139 9.37 -20.06 5.12
C GLU A 139 9.98 -20.56 6.42
N GLU A 140 9.14 -21.17 7.27
CA GLU A 140 9.54 -21.72 8.55
C GLU A 140 10.67 -22.71 8.26
N LYS A 141 11.91 -22.23 8.29
CA LYS A 141 13.06 -23.11 8.39
C LYS A 141 12.83 -23.84 9.69
N PRO A 142 12.68 -25.18 9.69
CA PRO A 142 12.50 -25.92 10.93
C PRO A 142 13.66 -25.53 11.83
N THR A 143 13.34 -24.86 12.94
CA THR A 143 14.31 -24.58 13.99
C THR A 143 14.78 -25.93 14.52
N PRO A 144 16.08 -26.13 14.81
CA PRO A 144 16.60 -27.42 15.24
C PRO A 144 15.88 -27.99 16.49
N GLU A 145 15.28 -27.11 17.30
CA GLU A 145 14.49 -27.51 18.47
C GLU A 145 13.18 -28.25 18.13
N THR A 146 12.55 -27.99 16.97
CA THR A 146 11.31 -28.71 16.60
C THR A 146 11.61 -30.13 16.13
N THR A 147 12.73 -30.35 15.45
CA THR A 147 13.17 -31.68 15.00
C THR A 147 13.55 -32.58 16.17
N GLU A 148 14.31 -32.08 17.15
CA GLU A 148 14.70 -32.86 18.33
C GLU A 148 13.49 -33.22 19.21
N LEU A 149 12.53 -32.31 19.36
CA LEU A 149 11.28 -32.57 20.11
C LEU A 149 10.40 -33.60 19.41
N GLU A 150 10.38 -33.62 18.07
CA GLU A 150 9.61 -34.59 17.29
C GLU A 150 10.28 -35.97 17.30
N GLU A 151 11.61 -36.03 17.20
CA GLU A 151 12.39 -37.26 17.37
C GLU A 151 12.25 -37.84 18.79
N LEU A 152 12.30 -37.00 19.83
CA LEU A 152 12.07 -37.44 21.21
C LEU A 152 10.64 -37.93 21.44
N ARG A 153 9.64 -37.35 20.77
CA ARG A 153 8.26 -37.86 20.82
C ARG A 153 8.13 -39.21 20.11
N GLY A 154 8.76 -39.38 18.94
CA GLY A 154 8.81 -40.65 18.23
C GLY A 154 9.51 -41.76 19.04
N ALA A 155 10.65 -41.44 19.66
CA ALA A 155 11.37 -42.38 20.52
C ALA A 155 10.55 -42.79 21.75
N ARG A 156 9.78 -41.86 22.34
CA ARG A 156 8.93 -42.15 23.50
C ARG A 156 7.74 -43.05 23.15
N THR A 157 7.14 -42.88 21.97
CA THR A 157 6.02 -43.75 21.54
C THR A 157 6.52 -45.14 21.18
N GLN A 158 7.71 -45.27 20.59
CA GLN A 158 8.34 -46.56 20.32
C GLN A 158 8.69 -47.31 21.62
N ALA A 159 9.30 -46.62 22.59
CA ALA A 159 9.60 -47.22 23.89
C ALA A 159 8.33 -47.67 24.64
N ALA A 160 7.22 -46.94 24.52
CA ALA A 160 5.94 -47.36 25.09
C ALA A 160 5.37 -48.61 24.41
N ALA A 161 5.50 -48.70 23.08
CA ALA A 161 5.04 -49.87 22.32
C ALA A 161 5.88 -51.13 22.64
N ASP A 162 7.18 -50.99 22.81
CA ASP A 162 8.06 -52.11 23.16
C ASP A 162 7.84 -52.57 24.61
N LEU A 163 7.54 -51.64 25.52
CA LEU A 163 7.13 -51.99 26.89
C LEU A 163 5.81 -52.76 26.91
N ALA A 164 4.82 -52.36 26.09
CA ALA A 164 3.55 -53.07 25.99
C ALA A 164 3.72 -54.49 25.47
N LYS A 165 4.53 -54.68 24.42
CA LYS A 165 4.85 -56.02 23.88
C LYS A 165 5.60 -56.90 24.89
N SER A 166 6.51 -56.30 25.65
CA SER A 166 7.22 -56.99 26.75
C SER A 166 6.25 -57.45 27.86
N GLN A 167 5.26 -56.62 28.20
CA GLN A 167 4.24 -56.96 29.19
C GLN A 167 3.31 -58.07 28.68
N GLU A 168 2.86 -58.01 27.43
CA GLU A 168 2.06 -59.07 26.80
C GLU A 168 2.82 -60.40 26.79
N ALA A 169 4.10 -60.39 26.39
CA ALA A 169 4.94 -61.58 26.41
C ALA A 169 5.13 -62.16 27.83
N GLN A 170 5.22 -61.31 28.87
CA GLN A 170 5.27 -61.77 30.25
C GLN A 170 3.94 -62.32 30.77
N GLU A 171 2.81 -61.79 30.31
CA GLU A 171 1.49 -62.32 30.66
C GLU A 171 1.21 -63.66 29.99
N GLU A 172 1.63 -63.86 28.74
CA GLU A 172 1.54 -65.15 28.06
C GLU A 172 2.41 -66.22 28.76
N LEU A 173 3.63 -65.87 29.17
CA LEU A 173 4.50 -66.75 29.95
C LEU A 173 3.95 -67.10 31.34
N ARG A 174 3.07 -66.28 31.91
CA ARG A 174 2.39 -66.57 33.18
C ARG A 174 1.11 -67.40 33.01
N ARG A 175 0.56 -67.47 31.79
CA ARG A 175 -0.64 -68.26 31.48
C ARG A 175 -0.34 -69.65 30.91
N ALA A 176 0.89 -69.88 30.44
CA ALA A 176 1.42 -71.19 30.06
C ALA A 176 1.91 -71.98 31.28
#